data_AF-A0A0C9MF56-F1
#
_entry.id   AF-A0A0C9MF56-F1
#
_cell.length_a   1.000
_cell.length_b   1.000
_cell.length_c   1.000
_cell.angle_alpha   90.00
_cell.angle_beta   90.00
_cell.angle_gamma   90.00
#
_symmetry.space_group_name_H-M   'P 1'
#
loop_
_entity.id
_entity.type
_entity.pdbx_description
1 polymer ?
#
loop_
_entity_poly.entity_id
_entity_poly.type
_entity_poly.pdbx_seq_one_letter_code
_entity_poly.pdbx_strand_id
1 'polypeptide(L)'
;MLHCHTSFTFKHCDEHPILKILLLMQMLPSSTVYPKVAIHFSVFEKLMSLKMSGYMSNHAFVKSQNNDNFLLANYDTTKFKFLNNGLFNSCQILYRSIKAHVLNDVYHVKNRIEDIGCHACHNSERVGVVLDGNFQMKRKNNQKIIENNEEHPSILSTTVDVDQLFGSKEEVEKYENEKDDCKDEACGLDEVENSFKAYGNNSRKKGSDRFDELGLFSMNCARHGIPMRLYDIYGGEATLLHVSIICLCKQKLEACIPELRNRDPLYLVTVFHAYAHSMHCQVEFHPRVVDGSGYTDGEGVERFWSICNRFSGMTRSMSKYNRKALITDVVSYFRQSKMLEIPIQVFKKYSKALEKINHLNITNKNYTELKKQWDEHVALLSTPATTNGISRVWRRLLLAIGKMHSHQEGN
;
A
#
# COMPACT_ATOMS: atom_id res chain seq x y z
N MET A 1 -18.55 -24.35 -16.94
CA MET A 1 -19.51 -25.02 -16.03
C MET A 1 -20.74 -25.34 -16.85
N LEU A 2 -20.97 -26.62 -17.14
CA LEU A 2 -22.23 -27.11 -17.69
C LEU A 2 -23.22 -27.16 -16.53
N HIS A 3 -24.02 -26.12 -16.36
CA HIS A 3 -25.11 -26.14 -15.39
C HIS A 3 -26.32 -26.78 -16.06
N CYS A 4 -26.44 -28.10 -15.90
CA CYS A 4 -27.72 -28.77 -16.04
C CYS A 4 -28.59 -28.32 -14.85
N HIS A 5 -29.84 -27.95 -15.08
CA HIS A 5 -30.83 -27.75 -14.02
C HIS A 5 -31.21 -29.12 -13.42
N THR A 6 -30.26 -29.75 -12.74
CA THR A 6 -30.47 -31.02 -12.05
C THR A 6 -31.10 -30.73 -10.70
N SER A 7 -32.30 -31.28 -10.48
CA SER A 7 -32.92 -31.31 -9.17
C SER A 7 -32.26 -32.41 -8.34
N PHE A 8 -31.64 -32.02 -7.23
CA PHE A 8 -31.11 -32.96 -6.25
C PHE A 8 -32.01 -32.92 -5.01
N THR A 9 -32.44 -34.09 -4.56
CA THR A 9 -33.20 -34.23 -3.31
C THR A 9 -32.25 -34.74 -2.24
N PHE A 10 -31.96 -33.92 -1.23
CA PHE A 10 -31.13 -34.31 -0.10
C PHE A 10 -32.03 -34.70 1.07
N LYS A 11 -31.72 -35.82 1.74
CA LYS A 11 -32.34 -36.15 3.02
C LYS A 11 -31.58 -35.41 4.12
N HIS A 12 -32.27 -34.60 4.92
CA HIS A 12 -31.66 -33.99 6.09
C HIS A 12 -31.42 -35.06 7.16
N CYS A 13 -30.31 -34.95 7.89
CA CYS A 13 -30.07 -35.72 9.10
C CYS A 13 -30.68 -34.95 10.27
N ASP A 14 -31.55 -35.58 11.06
CA ASP A 14 -32.22 -34.93 12.19
C ASP A 14 -31.25 -34.58 13.33
N GLU A 15 -30.04 -35.15 13.34
CA GLU A 15 -29.01 -34.93 14.36
C GLU A 15 -28.27 -33.59 14.23
N HIS A 16 -28.37 -32.90 13.08
CA HIS A 16 -27.63 -31.67 12.82
C HIS A 16 -28.54 -30.55 12.32
N PRO A 17 -28.39 -29.31 12.85
CA PRO A 17 -29.13 -28.16 12.33
C PRO A 17 -28.90 -27.99 10.83
N ILE A 18 -29.95 -27.60 10.09
CA ILE A 18 -29.89 -27.42 8.63
C ILE A 18 -28.75 -26.49 8.18
N LEU A 19 -28.45 -25.46 8.97
CA LEU A 19 -27.31 -24.56 8.74
C LEU A 19 -25.98 -25.32 8.70
N LYS A 20 -25.75 -26.23 9.66
CA LYS A 20 -24.51 -27.02 9.75
C LYS A 20 -24.38 -27.94 8.54
N ILE A 21 -25.47 -28.58 8.13
CA ILE A 21 -25.50 -29.46 6.95
C ILE A 21 -25.17 -28.65 5.68
N LEU A 22 -25.81 -27.50 5.48
CA LEU A 22 -25.56 -26.65 4.31
C LEU A 22 -24.11 -26.16 4.25
N LEU A 23 -23.54 -25.75 5.38
CA LEU A 23 -22.12 -25.34 5.45
C LEU A 23 -21.16 -26.50 5.15
N LEU A 24 -21.45 -27.72 5.65
CA LEU A 24 -20.67 -28.92 5.30
C LEU A 24 -20.76 -29.25 3.80
N MET A 25 -21.89 -28.95 3.17
CA MET A 25 -22.11 -29.03 1.73
C MET A 25 -21.57 -27.82 0.94
N GLN A 26 -20.79 -26.94 1.58
CA GLN A 26 -20.23 -25.72 0.98
C GLN A 26 -21.31 -24.77 0.42
N MET A 27 -22.48 -24.71 1.06
CA MET A 27 -23.56 -23.81 0.69
C MET A 27 -23.81 -22.79 1.78
N LEU A 28 -23.82 -21.51 1.40
CA LEU A 28 -24.21 -20.42 2.29
C LEU A 28 -25.72 -20.16 2.17
N PRO A 29 -26.52 -20.46 3.20
CA PRO A 29 -27.95 -20.20 3.17
C PRO A 29 -28.31 -18.72 3.24
N SER A 30 -29.49 -18.39 2.71
CA SER A 30 -30.10 -17.05 2.83
C SER A 30 -30.58 -16.72 4.25
N SER A 31 -30.75 -17.72 5.12
CA SER A 31 -31.26 -17.59 6.49
C SER A 31 -30.80 -18.76 7.36
N THR A 32 -30.65 -18.55 8.67
CA THR A 32 -30.21 -19.56 9.63
C THR A 32 -31.33 -20.48 10.10
N VAL A 33 -32.59 -20.03 10.05
CA VAL A 33 -33.73 -20.75 10.63
C VAL A 33 -34.51 -21.53 9.56
N TYR A 34 -34.80 -20.90 8.41
CA TYR A 34 -35.53 -21.52 7.29
C TYR A 34 -35.00 -21.05 5.93
N PRO A 35 -33.88 -21.61 5.45
CA PRO A 35 -33.29 -21.18 4.19
C PRO A 35 -34.14 -21.61 2.99
N LYS A 36 -34.64 -20.62 2.22
CA LYS A 36 -35.32 -20.86 0.93
C LYS A 36 -34.36 -20.95 -0.25
N VAL A 37 -33.19 -20.35 -0.11
CA VAL A 37 -32.14 -20.28 -1.13
C VAL A 37 -30.80 -20.49 -0.43
N ALA A 38 -29.88 -21.17 -1.09
CA ALA A 38 -28.49 -21.25 -0.66
C ALA A 38 -27.57 -21.08 -1.89
N ILE A 39 -26.41 -20.46 -1.68
CA ILE A 39 -25.43 -20.20 -2.74
C ILE A 39 -24.18 -21.03 -2.44
N HIS A 40 -23.73 -21.82 -3.40
CA HIS A 40 -22.54 -22.63 -3.25
C HIS A 40 -21.28 -21.76 -3.21
N PHE A 41 -20.29 -22.14 -2.40
CA PHE A 41 -19.04 -21.39 -2.19
C PHE A 41 -18.27 -21.15 -3.50
N SER A 42 -18.31 -22.11 -4.41
CA SER A 42 -17.67 -21.98 -5.74
C SER A 42 -18.16 -20.76 -6.54
N VAL A 43 -19.40 -20.29 -6.32
CA VAL A 43 -19.92 -19.08 -6.97
C VAL A 43 -19.20 -17.84 -6.44
N PHE A 44 -18.96 -17.77 -5.13
CA PHE A 44 -18.20 -16.69 -4.51
C PHE A 44 -16.72 -16.73 -4.91
N GLU A 45 -16.12 -17.92 -4.99
CA GLU A 45 -14.74 -18.09 -5.45
C GLU A 45 -14.58 -17.67 -6.91
N LYS A 46 -15.55 -18.00 -7.76
CA LYS A 46 -15.55 -17.56 -9.16
C LYS A 46 -15.68 -16.04 -9.28
N LEU A 47 -16.56 -15.43 -8.48
CA LEU A 47 -16.64 -13.98 -8.38
C LEU A 47 -15.30 -13.39 -7.94
N MET A 48 -14.64 -13.95 -6.92
CA MET A 48 -13.37 -13.44 -6.41
C MET A 48 -12.31 -13.42 -7.50
N SER A 49 -12.16 -14.51 -8.26
CA SER A 49 -11.26 -14.58 -9.42
C SER A 49 -11.59 -13.51 -10.47
N LEU A 50 -12.87 -13.39 -10.88
CA LEU A 50 -13.30 -12.38 -11.86
C LEU A 50 -13.18 -10.95 -11.34
N LYS A 51 -13.31 -10.74 -10.04
CA LYS A 51 -13.18 -9.43 -9.40
C LYS A 51 -11.72 -9.00 -9.35
N MET A 52 -10.81 -9.89 -8.96
CA MET A 52 -9.38 -9.57 -8.86
C MET A 52 -8.72 -9.43 -10.24
N SER A 53 -9.02 -10.32 -11.18
CA SER A 53 -8.40 -10.30 -12.51
C SER A 53 -9.16 -9.45 -13.54
N GLY A 54 -10.48 -9.31 -13.39
CA GLY A 54 -11.36 -8.66 -14.36
C GLY A 54 -12.10 -7.43 -13.83
N TYR A 55 -11.83 -6.99 -12.58
CA TYR A 55 -12.42 -5.79 -11.97
C TYR A 55 -13.96 -5.81 -11.96
N MET A 56 -14.54 -7.01 -11.88
CA MET A 56 -15.99 -7.20 -11.95
C MET A 56 -16.67 -6.90 -10.62
N SER A 57 -17.69 -6.04 -10.64
CA SER A 57 -18.51 -5.75 -9.45
C SER A 57 -19.49 -6.90 -9.15
N ASN A 58 -19.97 -6.99 -7.90
CA ASN A 58 -20.98 -7.97 -7.50
C ASN A 58 -22.24 -7.85 -8.38
N HIS A 59 -22.69 -6.62 -8.62
CA HIS A 59 -23.85 -6.35 -9.47
C HIS A 59 -23.62 -6.80 -10.91
N ALA A 60 -22.46 -6.50 -11.50
CA ALA A 60 -22.13 -6.94 -12.85
C ALA A 60 -22.07 -8.47 -12.95
N PHE A 61 -21.48 -9.13 -11.96
CA PHE A 61 -21.42 -10.59 -11.90
C PHE A 61 -22.81 -11.22 -11.84
N VAL A 62 -23.66 -10.79 -10.91
CA VAL A 62 -25.04 -11.31 -10.77
C VAL A 62 -25.85 -11.07 -12.04
N LYS A 63 -25.73 -9.88 -12.65
CA LYS A 63 -26.39 -9.57 -13.93
C LYS A 63 -25.92 -10.50 -15.05
N SER A 64 -24.61 -10.72 -15.18
CA SER A 64 -24.05 -11.65 -16.17
C SER A 64 -24.56 -13.07 -15.95
N GLN A 65 -24.48 -13.57 -14.71
CA GLN A 65 -24.94 -14.93 -14.38
C GLN A 65 -26.42 -15.14 -14.65
N ASN A 66 -27.26 -14.15 -14.33
CA ASN A 66 -28.69 -14.22 -14.62
C ASN A 66 -28.97 -14.24 -16.13
N ASN A 67 -28.23 -13.46 -16.92
CA ASN A 67 -28.35 -13.47 -18.38
C ASN A 67 -27.90 -14.83 -18.96
N ASP A 68 -26.76 -15.36 -18.51
CA ASP A 68 -26.24 -16.64 -18.95
C ASP A 68 -27.23 -17.77 -18.61
N ASN A 69 -27.78 -17.77 -17.40
CA ASN A 69 -28.82 -18.72 -16.99
C ASN A 69 -30.10 -18.59 -17.81
N PHE A 70 -30.50 -17.37 -18.16
CA PHE A 70 -31.68 -17.14 -19.01
C PHE A 70 -31.49 -17.69 -20.42
N LEU A 71 -30.30 -17.52 -21.00
CA LEU A 71 -29.94 -18.10 -22.29
C LEU A 71 -29.92 -19.63 -22.22
N LEU A 72 -29.29 -20.21 -21.19
CA LEU A 72 -29.21 -21.65 -20.98
C LEU A 72 -30.59 -22.30 -20.74
N ALA A 73 -31.50 -21.55 -20.12
CA ALA A 73 -32.88 -21.96 -19.94
C ALA A 73 -33.73 -21.85 -21.22
N ASN A 74 -33.14 -21.47 -22.38
CA ASN A 74 -33.86 -21.15 -23.61
C ASN A 74 -34.95 -20.10 -23.38
N TYR A 75 -34.63 -19.02 -22.67
CA TYR A 75 -35.53 -17.92 -22.34
C TYR A 75 -36.75 -18.32 -21.47
N ASP A 76 -36.69 -19.49 -20.85
CA ASP A 76 -37.76 -20.01 -19.98
C ASP A 76 -37.45 -19.73 -18.51
N THR A 77 -38.14 -18.73 -17.95
CA THR A 77 -37.99 -18.33 -16.55
C THR A 77 -38.48 -19.35 -15.53
N THR A 78 -39.19 -20.40 -15.95
CA THR A 78 -39.66 -21.45 -15.03
C THR A 78 -38.55 -22.44 -14.68
N LYS A 79 -37.51 -22.54 -15.52
CA LYS A 79 -36.41 -23.51 -15.37
C LYS A 79 -35.31 -23.06 -14.42
N PHE A 80 -35.27 -21.79 -14.05
CA PHE A 80 -34.26 -21.26 -13.13
C PHE A 80 -34.81 -20.14 -12.26
N LYS A 81 -34.16 -19.92 -11.12
CA LYS A 81 -34.46 -18.77 -10.25
C LYS A 81 -33.41 -17.70 -10.45
N PHE A 82 -33.87 -16.46 -10.63
CA PHE A 82 -32.99 -15.30 -10.68
C PHE A 82 -32.26 -15.11 -9.34
N LEU A 83 -30.97 -14.88 -9.44
CA LEU A 83 -30.14 -14.52 -8.30
C LEU A 83 -30.39 -13.05 -7.94
N ASN A 84 -30.88 -12.80 -6.73
CA ASN A 84 -31.15 -11.44 -6.23
C ASN A 84 -29.83 -10.74 -5.84
N ASN A 85 -29.62 -9.52 -6.32
CA ASN A 85 -28.43 -8.72 -6.06
C ASN A 85 -28.17 -8.45 -4.57
N GLY A 86 -29.20 -8.04 -3.83
CA GLY A 86 -29.07 -7.71 -2.39
C GLY A 86 -28.77 -8.95 -1.55
N LEU A 87 -29.47 -10.05 -1.84
CA LEU A 87 -29.21 -11.34 -1.19
C LEU A 87 -27.79 -11.82 -1.45
N PHE A 88 -27.37 -11.80 -2.73
CA PHE A 88 -26.03 -12.24 -3.11
C PHE A 88 -24.94 -11.39 -2.48
N ASN A 89 -25.12 -10.06 -2.47
CA ASN A 89 -24.15 -9.15 -1.85
C ASN A 89 -24.00 -9.43 -0.34
N SER A 90 -25.11 -9.63 0.37
CA SER A 90 -25.11 -9.93 1.80
C SER A 90 -24.42 -11.28 2.08
N CYS A 91 -24.75 -12.31 1.30
CA CYS A 91 -24.12 -13.61 1.42
C CYS A 91 -22.62 -13.56 1.06
N GLN A 92 -22.24 -12.78 0.06
CA GLN A 92 -20.84 -12.64 -0.35
C GLN A 92 -19.98 -11.99 0.75
N ILE A 93 -20.51 -10.97 1.42
CA ILE A 93 -19.84 -10.33 2.55
C ILE A 93 -19.64 -11.34 3.68
N LEU A 94 -20.69 -12.08 4.06
CA LEU A 94 -20.60 -13.12 5.08
C LEU A 94 -19.59 -14.21 4.71
N TYR A 95 -19.65 -14.72 3.49
CA TYR A 95 -18.72 -15.72 2.99
C TYR A 95 -17.27 -15.24 3.09
N ARG A 96 -17.02 -14.00 2.66
CA ARG A 96 -15.70 -13.37 2.71
C ARG A 96 -15.19 -13.28 4.16
N SER A 97 -16.01 -12.79 5.07
CA SER A 97 -15.64 -12.68 6.48
C SER A 97 -15.38 -14.05 7.12
N ILE A 98 -16.21 -15.06 6.85
CA ILE A 98 -15.97 -16.44 7.28
C ILE A 98 -14.63 -16.95 6.75
N LYS A 99 -14.36 -16.77 5.45
CA LYS A 99 -13.11 -17.20 4.82
C LYS A 99 -11.90 -16.51 5.45
N ALA A 100 -11.99 -15.20 5.70
CA ALA A 100 -10.92 -14.43 6.34
C ALA A 100 -10.65 -14.92 7.78
N HIS A 101 -11.68 -15.09 8.61
CA HIS A 101 -11.53 -15.64 9.96
C HIS A 101 -10.89 -17.04 9.94
N VAL A 102 -11.37 -17.94 9.09
CA VAL A 102 -10.81 -19.29 8.98
C VAL A 102 -9.35 -19.26 8.52
N LEU A 103 -9.00 -18.42 7.55
CA LEU A 103 -7.61 -18.31 7.08
C LEU A 103 -6.71 -17.73 8.18
N ASN A 104 -7.13 -16.67 8.87
CA ASN A 104 -6.36 -16.07 9.94
C ASN A 104 -6.16 -17.05 11.11
N ASP A 105 -7.24 -17.67 11.60
CA ASP A 105 -7.22 -18.56 12.76
C ASP A 105 -6.52 -19.89 12.49
N VAL A 106 -6.71 -20.47 11.30
CA VAL A 106 -6.22 -21.83 10.98
C VAL A 106 -4.89 -21.80 10.27
N TYR A 107 -4.65 -20.84 9.37
CA TYR A 107 -3.46 -20.83 8.52
C TYR A 107 -2.37 -19.90 9.06
N HIS A 108 -2.70 -18.65 9.39
CA HIS A 108 -1.69 -17.69 9.83
C HIS A 108 -1.17 -17.99 11.24
N VAL A 109 -2.06 -18.27 12.20
CA VAL A 109 -1.67 -18.65 13.57
C VAL A 109 -0.84 -19.94 13.58
N LYS A 110 -1.26 -20.95 12.80
CA LYS A 110 -0.58 -22.25 12.75
C LYS A 110 0.81 -22.18 12.10
N ASN A 111 0.99 -21.29 11.12
CA ASN A 111 2.25 -21.16 10.37
C ASN A 111 3.13 -19.98 10.83
N ARG A 112 2.73 -19.23 11.87
CA ARG A 112 3.45 -18.06 12.40
C ARG A 112 3.80 -17.01 11.33
N ILE A 113 2.90 -16.81 10.37
CA ILE A 113 3.09 -15.80 9.33
C ILE A 113 2.66 -14.45 9.93
N GLU A 114 3.62 -13.58 10.23
CA GLU A 114 3.34 -12.19 10.60
C GLU A 114 2.74 -11.46 9.38
N ASP A 115 1.46 -11.08 9.46
CA ASP A 115 0.71 -10.58 8.31
C ASP A 115 1.02 -9.11 7.97
N ILE A 116 1.70 -8.43 8.89
CA ILE A 116 2.09 -7.03 8.77
C ILE A 116 3.41 -6.94 8.03
N GLY A 117 3.33 -6.41 6.82
CA GLY A 117 4.47 -5.93 6.08
C GLY A 117 4.86 -6.76 4.86
N CYS A 118 6.02 -6.42 4.34
CA CYS A 118 6.54 -7.05 3.15
C CYS A 118 7.02 -8.47 3.47
N HIS A 119 6.38 -9.50 2.89
CA HIS A 119 6.73 -10.90 3.10
C HIS A 119 8.19 -11.20 2.74
N ALA A 120 8.72 -10.56 1.70
CA ALA A 120 10.14 -10.65 1.34
C ALA A 120 11.09 -9.95 2.33
N CYS A 121 10.59 -9.13 3.24
CA CYS A 121 11.36 -8.48 4.30
C CYS A 121 11.10 -9.13 5.67
N HIS A 122 10.40 -10.26 5.75
CA HIS A 122 10.15 -10.93 7.02
C HIS A 122 11.49 -11.26 7.71
N ASN A 123 11.62 -10.92 8.99
CA ASN A 123 12.85 -11.02 9.80
C ASN A 123 14.08 -10.25 9.29
N SER A 124 13.94 -9.35 8.32
CA SER A 124 15.05 -8.50 7.91
C SER A 124 15.38 -7.44 8.97
N GLU A 125 16.66 -7.26 9.26
CA GLU A 125 17.18 -6.22 10.16
C GLU A 125 16.88 -4.80 9.67
N ARG A 126 16.83 -4.60 8.35
CA ARG A 126 16.62 -3.30 7.69
C ARG A 126 15.32 -3.27 6.88
N VAL A 127 14.43 -2.33 7.15
CA VAL A 127 13.19 -2.13 6.37
C VAL A 127 13.23 -0.84 5.57
N GLY A 128 12.94 -0.91 4.26
CA GLY A 128 12.81 0.28 3.43
C GLY A 128 11.37 0.78 3.39
N VAL A 129 11.16 2.08 3.58
CA VAL A 129 9.83 2.72 3.65
C VAL A 129 9.72 3.81 2.60
N VAL A 130 8.66 3.75 1.79
CA VAL A 130 8.23 4.80 0.87
C VAL A 130 6.75 5.07 1.12
N LEU A 131 6.37 6.33 0.98
CA LEU A 131 5.01 6.81 1.21
C LEU A 131 4.46 7.47 -0.04
N ASP A 132 3.19 7.25 -0.32
CA ASP A 132 2.47 7.99 -1.35
C ASP A 132 0.94 7.99 -1.13
N GLY A 133 0.26 9.01 -1.66
CA GLY A 133 -1.18 9.24 -1.51
C GLY A 133 -1.93 9.21 -2.83
N ASN A 134 -3.08 8.51 -2.84
CA ASN A 134 -3.93 8.37 -4.00
C ASN A 134 -5.33 8.97 -3.78
N PHE A 135 -5.55 10.12 -4.40
CA PHE A 135 -6.80 10.88 -4.33
C PHE A 135 -7.88 10.42 -5.32
N GLN A 136 -7.61 9.41 -6.17
CA GLN A 136 -8.67 8.83 -7.02
C GLN A 136 -9.59 7.92 -6.21
N MET A 137 -9.08 7.38 -5.10
CA MET A 137 -9.77 6.51 -4.16
C MET A 137 -10.69 7.30 -3.23
N LYS A 138 -11.65 8.07 -3.76
CA LYS A 138 -12.65 8.79 -2.94
C LYS A 138 -13.84 7.89 -2.56
N ARG A 139 -14.37 8.00 -1.34
CA ARG A 139 -15.64 7.39 -0.91
C ARG A 139 -16.71 8.46 -0.73
N LYS A 140 -17.90 8.19 -1.25
CA LYS A 140 -19.05 9.08 -1.12
C LYS A 140 -19.59 9.02 0.29
N ASN A 141 -19.93 10.19 0.83
CA ASN A 141 -20.75 10.30 2.01
C ASN A 141 -22.15 9.77 1.67
N ASN A 142 -22.54 8.65 2.28
CA ASN A 142 -23.84 8.06 2.07
C ASN A 142 -24.49 7.70 3.41
N GLN A 143 -25.28 8.63 3.93
CA GLN A 143 -26.00 8.50 5.20
C GLN A 143 -27.03 7.35 5.22
N LYS A 144 -27.38 6.77 4.06
CA LYS A 144 -28.29 5.61 3.99
C LYS A 144 -27.61 4.29 4.36
N ILE A 145 -26.27 4.26 4.36
CA ILE A 145 -25.51 3.08 4.75
C ILE A 145 -25.40 3.09 6.27
N ILE A 146 -25.98 2.07 6.91
CA ILE A 146 -25.74 1.79 8.32
C ILE A 146 -24.35 1.17 8.41
N GLU A 147 -23.40 1.91 8.96
CA GLU A 147 -22.04 1.41 9.19
C GLU A 147 -22.04 0.45 10.38
N ASN A 148 -21.12 -0.51 10.34
CA ASN A 148 -20.90 -1.43 11.45
C ASN A 148 -20.26 -0.67 12.61
N ASN A 149 -20.92 -0.65 13.77
CA ASN A 149 -20.46 0.01 14.99
C ASN A 149 -20.96 -0.77 16.22
N GLU A 150 -20.66 -0.29 17.42
CA GLU A 150 -21.10 -0.94 18.67
C GLU A 150 -22.63 -1.04 18.80
N GLU A 151 -23.39 -0.09 18.21
CA GLU A 151 -24.86 -0.06 18.22
C GLU A 151 -25.49 -1.00 17.17
N HIS A 152 -24.78 -1.20 16.05
CA HIS A 152 -25.18 -2.07 14.94
C HIS A 152 -24.05 -3.05 14.62
N PRO A 153 -23.76 -3.99 15.54
CA PRO A 153 -22.71 -4.96 15.35
C PRO A 153 -23.07 -5.87 14.18
N SER A 154 -22.18 -5.95 13.21
CA SER A 154 -22.16 -7.01 12.22
C SER A 154 -22.06 -8.35 12.95
N ILE A 155 -22.66 -9.38 12.37
CA ILE A 155 -22.55 -10.77 12.85
C ILE A 155 -21.10 -11.25 12.92
N LEU A 156 -20.18 -10.60 12.19
CA LEU A 156 -18.74 -10.81 12.25
C LEU A 156 -18.05 -9.47 12.45
N SER A 157 -17.07 -9.44 13.37
CA SER A 157 -16.24 -8.28 13.64
C SER A 157 -15.36 -7.93 12.43
N THR A 158 -14.64 -6.81 12.52
CA THR A 158 -13.51 -6.60 11.62
C THR A 158 -12.52 -7.75 11.76
N THR A 159 -12.00 -8.19 10.62
CA THR A 159 -11.06 -9.30 10.56
C THR A 159 -9.67 -8.76 10.84
N VAL A 160 -8.85 -9.55 11.54
CA VAL A 160 -7.53 -9.12 12.05
C VAL A 160 -6.64 -8.56 10.94
N ASP A 161 -6.69 -9.14 9.74
CA ASP A 161 -5.96 -8.69 8.55
C ASP A 161 -6.34 -7.25 8.13
N VAL A 162 -7.61 -6.87 8.23
CA VAL A 162 -8.08 -5.52 7.90
C VAL A 162 -7.62 -4.53 8.97
N ASP A 163 -7.75 -4.88 10.26
CA ASP A 163 -7.35 -4.02 11.38
C ASP A 163 -5.83 -3.81 11.43
N GLN A 164 -5.06 -4.81 11.00
CA GLN A 164 -3.60 -4.72 10.93
C GLN A 164 -3.13 -3.90 9.72
N LEU A 165 -3.82 -4.02 8.57
CA LEU A 165 -3.45 -3.31 7.34
C LEU A 165 -3.84 -1.84 7.38
N PHE A 166 -5.00 -1.49 7.97
CA PHE A 166 -5.49 -0.12 8.02
C PHE A 166 -5.12 0.56 9.34
N GLY A 167 -4.54 1.75 9.25
CA GLY A 167 -4.36 2.60 10.43
C GLY A 167 -5.69 3.09 11.00
N SER A 168 -5.70 3.33 12.31
CA SER A 168 -6.88 3.83 13.00
C SER A 168 -7.12 5.31 12.69
N LYS A 169 -8.35 5.79 12.91
CA LYS A 169 -8.66 7.22 12.74
C LYS A 169 -7.86 8.09 13.71
N GLU A 170 -7.59 7.58 14.91
CA GLU A 170 -6.78 8.25 15.93
C GLU A 170 -5.32 8.41 15.50
N GLU A 171 -4.75 7.40 14.81
CA GLU A 171 -3.41 7.50 14.21
C GLU A 171 -3.37 8.61 13.15
N VAL A 172 -4.40 8.71 12.32
CA VAL A 172 -4.53 9.77 11.31
C VAL A 172 -4.72 11.14 11.97
N GLU A 173 -5.54 11.23 13.01
CA GLU A 173 -5.77 12.49 13.72
C GLU A 173 -4.54 12.96 14.51
N LYS A 174 -3.78 12.05 15.13
CA LYS A 174 -2.47 12.38 15.72
C LYS A 174 -1.54 12.98 14.67
N TYR A 175 -1.52 12.37 13.50
CA TYR A 175 -0.69 12.80 12.39
C TYR A 175 -1.07 14.20 11.86
N GLU A 176 -2.37 14.50 11.79
CA GLU A 176 -2.89 15.81 11.38
C GLU A 176 -2.68 16.91 12.44
N ASN A 177 -2.74 16.58 13.73
CA ASN A 177 -2.70 17.57 14.82
C ASN A 177 -1.29 17.93 15.32
N GLU A 178 -0.27 17.12 15.06
CA GLU A 178 1.12 17.47 15.38
C GLU A 178 1.58 18.65 14.51
N LYS A 179 1.90 19.79 15.14
CA LYS A 179 2.44 20.97 14.46
C LYS A 179 3.76 20.61 13.77
N ASP A 180 3.87 20.93 12.49
CA ASP A 180 5.13 20.79 11.77
C ASP A 180 6.10 21.89 12.21
N ASP A 181 6.96 21.60 13.18
CA ASP A 181 8.13 22.45 13.48
C ASP A 181 9.17 22.43 12.32
N CYS A 182 8.93 21.60 11.29
CA CYS A 182 9.81 21.41 10.14
C CYS A 182 9.43 22.27 8.91
N LYS A 183 8.38 23.09 9.00
CA LYS A 183 7.95 23.98 7.90
C LYS A 183 8.98 25.06 7.56
N ASP A 184 9.75 25.51 8.55
CA ASP A 184 10.57 26.72 8.40
C ASP A 184 12.01 26.46 7.91
N GLU A 185 12.53 25.21 7.90
CA GLU A 185 13.96 24.98 7.62
C GLU A 185 14.33 23.82 6.67
N ALA A 186 13.45 22.85 6.35
CA ALA A 186 13.91 21.61 5.67
C ALA A 186 13.58 21.47 4.18
N CYS A 187 12.40 21.93 3.71
CA CYS A 187 11.91 21.57 2.37
C CYS A 187 12.04 22.68 1.31
N GLY A 188 12.34 23.93 1.67
CA GLY A 188 12.61 25.01 0.71
C GLY A 188 11.56 25.20 -0.40
N LEU A 189 10.32 24.74 -0.18
CA LEU A 189 9.27 24.72 -1.20
C LEU A 189 8.85 26.13 -1.64
N ASP A 190 9.11 27.15 -0.81
CA ASP A 190 8.81 28.55 -1.09
C ASP A 190 9.46 29.06 -2.40
N GLU A 191 10.62 28.54 -2.81
CA GLU A 191 11.30 29.00 -4.04
C GLU A 191 10.77 28.33 -5.32
N VAL A 192 10.24 27.11 -5.25
CA VAL A 192 9.76 26.35 -6.43
C VAL A 192 8.25 26.54 -6.67
N GLU A 193 7.51 27.00 -5.65
CA GLU A 193 6.06 27.22 -5.65
C GLU A 193 5.54 28.09 -6.81
N ASN A 194 6.37 28.98 -7.36
CA ASN A 194 5.93 29.87 -8.44
C ASN A 194 5.93 29.23 -9.84
N SER A 195 6.58 28.07 -10.03
CA SER A 195 6.82 27.53 -11.38
C SER A 195 6.12 26.19 -11.68
N PHE A 196 5.79 25.38 -10.66
CA PHE A 196 5.16 24.07 -10.84
C PHE A 196 3.78 23.99 -10.18
N LYS A 197 2.81 24.75 -10.71
CA LYS A 197 1.40 24.58 -10.36
C LYS A 197 0.82 23.38 -11.13
N ALA A 198 0.83 22.19 -10.53
CA ALA A 198 -0.08 21.13 -10.94
C ALA A 198 -1.51 21.63 -10.68
N TYR A 199 -2.14 22.21 -11.71
CA TYR A 199 -3.53 22.70 -11.75
C TYR A 199 -4.07 23.20 -10.40
N GLY A 200 -3.59 24.38 -9.99
CA GLY A 200 -4.09 25.08 -8.80
C GLY A 200 -5.58 25.38 -8.94
N ASN A 201 -6.43 24.56 -8.32
CA ASN A 201 -7.83 24.88 -8.09
C ASN A 201 -7.94 25.73 -6.81
N ASN A 202 -7.47 26.98 -6.85
CA ASN A 202 -7.67 27.99 -5.80
C ASN A 202 -9.13 28.45 -5.65
N SER A 203 -10.11 27.59 -5.95
CA SER A 203 -11.54 27.94 -5.87
C SER A 203 -12.49 26.77 -5.58
N ARG A 204 -12.02 25.61 -5.11
CA ARG A 204 -12.94 24.62 -4.53
C ARG A 204 -13.15 24.91 -3.06
N LYS A 205 -14.17 25.74 -2.80
CA LYS A 205 -14.99 25.76 -1.57
C LYS A 205 -14.97 24.38 -0.91
N LYS A 206 -14.77 24.33 0.42
CA LYS A 206 -15.06 23.21 1.34
C LYS A 206 -15.60 22.00 0.57
N GLY A 207 -14.77 20.97 0.38
CA GLY A 207 -15.13 19.77 -0.37
C GLY A 207 -16.60 19.46 -0.13
N SER A 208 -17.41 19.52 -1.19
CA SER A 208 -18.85 19.31 -1.08
C SER A 208 -19.08 18.07 -0.20
N ASP A 209 -20.11 18.09 0.65
CA ASP A 209 -20.60 16.99 1.51
C ASP A 209 -20.90 15.66 0.76
N ARG A 210 -20.49 15.57 -0.50
CA ARG A 210 -20.50 14.42 -1.39
C ARG A 210 -19.52 13.32 -1.00
N PHE A 211 -18.36 13.62 -0.39
CA PHE A 211 -17.33 12.64 -0.07
C PHE A 211 -16.89 12.80 1.39
N ASP A 212 -16.81 11.68 2.11
CA ASP A 212 -16.34 11.62 3.50
C ASP A 212 -14.93 11.03 3.63
N GLU A 213 -14.44 10.31 2.61
CA GLU A 213 -13.03 9.97 2.44
C GLU A 213 -12.53 10.52 1.10
N LEU A 214 -11.45 11.30 1.13
CA LEU A 214 -10.93 12.05 -0.02
C LEU A 214 -9.79 11.35 -0.75
N GLY A 215 -9.25 10.27 -0.18
CA GLY A 215 -8.19 9.48 -0.77
C GLY A 215 -7.75 8.33 0.12
N LEU A 216 -6.72 7.63 -0.32
CA LEU A 216 -6.06 6.58 0.44
C LEU A 216 -4.55 6.82 0.40
N PHE A 217 -3.91 6.72 1.55
CA PHE A 217 -2.47 6.81 1.71
C PHE A 217 -1.88 5.43 1.93
N SER A 218 -0.71 5.16 1.35
CA SER A 218 -0.06 3.86 1.46
C SER A 218 1.40 3.98 1.85
N MET A 219 1.76 3.18 2.85
CA MET A 219 3.13 2.90 3.23
C MET A 219 3.57 1.60 2.60
N ASN A 220 4.59 1.65 1.75
CA ASN A 220 5.08 0.49 1.01
C ASN A 220 6.53 0.19 1.37
N CYS A 221 6.90 -1.08 1.20
CA CYS A 221 8.30 -1.47 1.21
C CYS A 221 9.03 -0.85 0.01
N ALA A 222 10.05 -0.03 0.28
CA ALA A 222 10.79 0.68 -0.77
C ALA A 222 11.53 -0.24 -1.77
N ARG A 223 11.88 -1.46 -1.34
CA ARG A 223 12.65 -2.41 -2.15
C ARG A 223 11.75 -3.29 -3.02
N HIS A 224 10.65 -3.77 -2.44
CA HIS A 224 9.77 -4.78 -3.04
C HIS A 224 8.44 -4.21 -3.52
N GLY A 225 8.09 -2.98 -3.12
CA GLY A 225 6.85 -2.30 -3.49
C GLY A 225 5.59 -2.85 -2.80
N ILE A 226 5.72 -3.78 -1.86
CA ILE A 226 4.58 -4.40 -1.16
C ILE A 226 3.97 -3.40 -0.17
N PRO A 227 2.64 -3.15 -0.20
CA PRO A 227 1.96 -2.36 0.81
C PRO A 227 2.12 -2.99 2.20
N MET A 228 2.49 -2.16 3.15
CA MET A 228 2.69 -2.53 4.55
C MET A 228 1.52 -2.04 5.42
N ARG A 229 1.07 -0.80 5.18
CA ARG A 229 -0.03 -0.18 5.93
C ARG A 229 -0.73 0.87 5.07
N LEU A 230 -2.03 1.05 5.28
CA LEU A 230 -2.90 1.97 4.55
C LEU A 230 -3.60 2.93 5.52
N TYR A 231 -3.85 4.16 5.09
CA TYR A 231 -4.57 5.15 5.89
C TYR A 231 -5.61 5.87 5.03
N ASP A 232 -6.82 6.04 5.58
CA ASP A 232 -7.84 6.85 4.93
C ASP A 232 -7.49 8.34 5.04
N ILE A 233 -7.69 9.10 3.96
CA ILE A 233 -7.46 10.55 3.93
C ILE A 233 -8.80 11.26 4.15
N TYR A 234 -8.91 12.04 5.22
CA TYR A 234 -10.11 12.84 5.55
C TYR A 234 -9.94 14.33 5.22
N GLY A 235 -8.74 14.88 5.41
CA GLY A 235 -8.37 16.24 5.02
C GLY A 235 -8.33 16.46 3.50
N GLY A 236 -8.62 17.69 3.06
CA GLY A 236 -8.54 18.08 1.66
C GLY A 236 -7.12 17.94 1.10
N GLU A 237 -7.02 18.03 -0.23
CA GLU A 237 -5.74 18.10 -0.95
C GLU A 237 -4.75 19.03 -0.20
N ALA A 238 -5.17 20.20 0.28
CA ALA A 238 -4.31 21.18 0.98
C ALA A 238 -3.78 20.78 2.39
N THR A 239 -4.27 19.71 3.04
CA THR A 239 -3.78 19.30 4.38
C THR A 239 -2.64 18.29 4.30
N LEU A 240 -2.42 17.67 3.13
CA LEU A 240 -1.37 16.66 2.90
C LEU A 240 -0.65 16.81 1.54
N LEU A 241 -1.01 17.83 0.74
CA LEU A 241 -0.26 18.21 -0.45
C LEU A 241 1.04 18.87 -0.02
N HIS A 242 2.13 18.12 -0.09
CA HIS A 242 3.14 18.35 -1.13
C HIS A 242 4.24 17.29 -1.00
N VAL A 243 4.48 16.61 -2.13
CA VAL A 243 5.65 15.81 -2.52
C VAL A 243 6.27 14.93 -1.42
N SER A 244 6.18 13.60 -1.55
CA SER A 244 6.95 12.61 -0.78
C SER A 244 7.06 12.89 0.72
N ILE A 245 5.91 12.75 1.36
CA ILE A 245 5.61 12.95 2.78
C ILE A 245 6.67 12.42 3.77
N ILE A 246 7.54 11.48 3.37
CA ILE A 246 8.60 10.97 4.24
C ILE A 246 9.51 12.08 4.79
N CYS A 247 9.82 13.11 3.98
CA CYS A 247 10.67 14.22 4.40
C CYS A 247 10.08 15.01 5.57
N LEU A 248 8.76 15.19 5.58
CA LEU A 248 8.05 15.98 6.60
C LEU A 248 7.54 15.13 7.76
N CYS A 249 7.40 13.81 7.56
CA CYS A 249 6.62 12.97 8.45
C CYS A 249 7.36 11.75 8.98
N LYS A 250 8.67 11.66 8.75
CA LYS A 250 9.56 10.66 9.37
C LYS A 250 9.34 10.55 10.88
N GLN A 251 9.42 11.68 11.60
CA GLN A 251 9.26 11.70 13.06
C GLN A 251 7.86 11.25 13.50
N LYS A 252 6.82 11.71 12.80
CA LYS A 252 5.41 11.33 13.06
C LYS A 252 5.18 9.83 12.83
N LEU A 253 5.71 9.32 11.72
CA LEU A 253 5.62 7.90 11.37
C LEU A 253 6.31 7.02 12.41
N GLU A 254 7.49 7.42 12.85
CA GLU A 254 8.22 6.76 13.93
C GLU A 254 7.51 6.82 15.28
N ALA A 255 6.67 7.84 15.53
CA ALA A 255 5.85 7.95 16.73
C ALA A 255 4.59 7.07 16.66
N CYS A 256 3.95 6.99 15.49
CA CYS A 256 2.77 6.15 15.27
C CYS A 256 3.10 4.66 15.15
N ILE A 257 4.29 4.31 14.63
CA ILE A 257 4.73 2.92 14.45
C ILE A 257 6.14 2.75 15.06
N PRO A 258 6.25 2.61 16.40
CA PRO A 258 7.54 2.49 17.08
C PRO A 258 8.36 1.28 16.61
N GLU A 259 7.72 0.21 16.14
CA GLU A 259 8.36 -1.00 15.65
C GLU A 259 9.28 -0.75 14.46
N LEU A 260 9.04 0.30 13.68
CA LEU A 260 9.91 0.67 12.55
C LEU A 260 11.30 1.08 13.01
N ARG A 261 11.42 1.73 14.18
CA ARG A 261 12.72 2.17 14.73
C ARG A 261 13.62 0.98 15.08
N ASN A 262 13.01 -0.15 15.43
CA ASN A 262 13.73 -1.37 15.81
C ASN A 262 14.30 -2.13 14.61
N ARG A 263 14.01 -1.70 13.37
CA ARG A 263 14.36 -2.39 12.12
C ARG A 263 15.18 -1.54 11.16
N ASP A 264 16.10 -0.74 11.71
CA ASP A 264 17.04 0.11 10.95
C ASP A 264 16.37 0.74 9.71
N PRO A 265 15.39 1.64 9.90
CA PRO A 265 14.50 2.03 8.82
C PRO A 265 15.22 2.88 7.77
N LEU A 266 15.02 2.52 6.50
CA LEU A 266 15.51 3.25 5.34
C LEU A 266 14.36 4.04 4.70
N TYR A 267 14.31 5.33 4.98
CA TYR A 267 13.30 6.25 4.46
C TYR A 267 13.68 6.77 3.09
N LEU A 268 12.83 6.53 2.10
CA LEU A 268 13.10 6.92 0.71
C LEU A 268 11.94 7.71 0.11
N VAL A 269 12.30 8.66 -0.73
CA VAL A 269 11.39 9.34 -1.67
C VAL A 269 11.42 8.59 -3.00
N THR A 270 10.29 8.43 -3.69
CA THR A 270 10.31 7.85 -5.05
C THR A 270 11.17 8.70 -5.98
N VAL A 271 11.91 8.08 -6.91
CA VAL A 271 12.85 8.81 -7.78
C VAL A 271 12.14 9.90 -8.59
N PHE A 272 10.90 9.67 -9.04
CA PHE A 272 10.14 10.66 -9.78
C PHE A 272 9.84 11.90 -8.92
N HIS A 273 9.50 11.69 -7.65
CA HIS A 273 9.19 12.81 -6.75
C HIS A 273 10.45 13.45 -6.16
N ALA A 274 11.56 12.72 -6.03
CA ALA A 274 12.76 13.20 -5.33
C ALA A 274 13.31 14.49 -5.92
N TYR A 275 13.28 14.64 -7.25
CA TYR A 275 13.78 15.85 -7.92
C TYR A 275 12.92 17.10 -7.70
N ALA A 276 11.68 16.95 -7.23
CA ALA A 276 10.82 18.07 -6.87
C ALA A 276 11.06 18.57 -5.43
N HIS A 277 11.96 17.92 -4.68
CA HIS A 277 12.35 18.33 -3.33
C HIS A 277 13.62 19.19 -3.34
N SER A 278 13.83 19.92 -2.24
CA SER A 278 15.09 20.62 -1.96
C SER A 278 16.30 19.68 -2.06
N MET A 279 17.47 20.26 -2.33
CA MET A 279 18.72 19.50 -2.35
C MET A 279 19.00 18.78 -1.03
N HIS A 280 18.58 19.35 0.10
CA HIS A 280 18.70 18.71 1.41
C HIS A 280 17.92 17.40 1.48
N CYS A 281 16.63 17.43 1.10
CA CYS A 281 15.78 16.24 1.04
C CYS A 281 16.27 15.23 -0.01
N GLN A 282 16.83 15.68 -1.14
CA GLN A 282 17.45 14.78 -2.11
C GLN A 282 18.65 14.05 -1.52
N VAL A 283 19.51 14.72 -0.74
CA VAL A 283 20.64 14.06 -0.11
C VAL A 283 20.19 13.06 0.96
N GLU A 284 19.17 13.39 1.77
CA GLU A 284 18.70 12.52 2.86
C GLU A 284 17.84 11.35 2.40
N PHE A 285 17.01 11.51 1.37
CA PHE A 285 15.96 10.52 1.03
C PHE A 285 15.98 10.01 -0.42
N HIS A 286 16.85 10.52 -1.31
CA HIS A 286 16.86 10.07 -2.70
C HIS A 286 17.42 8.64 -2.84
N PRO A 287 16.71 7.68 -3.46
CA PRO A 287 17.13 6.27 -3.51
C PRO A 287 18.50 6.03 -4.14
N ARG A 288 18.95 6.89 -5.07
CA ARG A 288 20.29 6.79 -5.67
C ARG A 288 21.42 7.34 -4.80
N VAL A 289 21.11 8.05 -3.72
CA VAL A 289 22.07 8.68 -2.81
C VAL A 289 22.15 7.91 -1.50
N VAL A 290 21.00 7.49 -0.96
CA VAL A 290 20.95 6.84 0.35
C VAL A 290 21.49 5.41 0.29
N ASP A 291 22.47 5.14 1.15
CA ASP A 291 23.12 3.83 1.26
C ASP A 291 22.13 2.72 1.68
N GLY A 292 22.21 1.58 1.00
CA GLY A 292 21.36 0.41 1.27
C GLY A 292 19.99 0.41 0.59
N SER A 293 19.71 1.38 -0.30
CA SER A 293 18.50 1.43 -1.12
C SER A 293 18.40 0.29 -2.15
N GLY A 294 19.53 -0.26 -2.59
CA GLY A 294 19.58 -1.41 -3.49
C GLY A 294 18.97 -1.12 -4.87
N TYR A 295 19.57 -0.19 -5.62
CA TYR A 295 19.20 0.23 -6.99
C TYR A 295 17.68 0.30 -7.23
N THR A 296 16.94 0.70 -6.19
CA THR A 296 15.48 0.79 -6.22
C THR A 296 15.07 2.16 -6.70
N ASP A 297 13.94 2.21 -7.41
CA ASP A 297 13.32 3.47 -7.82
C ASP A 297 12.33 4.00 -6.78
N GLY A 298 11.95 3.18 -5.79
CA GLY A 298 10.92 3.50 -4.80
C GLY A 298 9.49 3.48 -5.38
N GLU A 299 9.32 3.41 -6.70
CA GLU A 299 8.06 3.50 -7.46
C GLU A 299 7.15 2.25 -7.30
N GLY A 300 7.38 1.44 -6.27
CA GLY A 300 6.55 0.26 -5.98
C GLY A 300 5.11 0.65 -5.64
N VAL A 301 4.93 1.79 -4.97
CA VAL A 301 3.63 2.32 -4.56
C VAL A 301 2.76 2.74 -5.75
N GLU A 302 3.34 3.37 -6.77
CA GLU A 302 2.63 3.71 -8.01
C GLU A 302 2.10 2.50 -8.77
N ARG A 303 2.87 1.39 -8.75
CA ARG A 303 2.44 0.12 -9.35
C ARG A 303 1.24 -0.46 -8.61
N PHE A 304 1.21 -0.34 -7.28
CA PHE A 304 0.05 -0.71 -6.47
C PHE A 304 -1.16 0.20 -6.77
N TRP A 305 -0.94 1.51 -6.93
CA TRP A 305 -2.00 2.44 -7.32
C TRP A 305 -2.59 2.17 -8.69
N SER A 306 -1.78 1.76 -9.66
CA SER A 306 -2.26 1.34 -10.99
C SER A 306 -3.35 0.25 -10.90
N ILE A 307 -3.17 -0.71 -9.98
CA ILE A 307 -4.14 -1.78 -9.75
C ILE A 307 -5.32 -1.27 -8.91
N CYS A 308 -5.08 -0.56 -7.80
CA CYS A 308 -6.14 -0.02 -6.95
C CYS A 308 -7.11 0.90 -7.69
N ASN A 309 -6.60 1.71 -8.62
CA ASN A 309 -7.41 2.64 -9.40
C ASN A 309 -8.48 1.95 -10.24
N ARG A 310 -8.29 0.67 -10.61
CA ARG A 310 -9.31 -0.15 -11.28
C ARG A 310 -10.52 -0.45 -10.39
N PHE A 311 -10.35 -0.36 -9.06
CA PHE A 311 -11.40 -0.55 -8.07
C PHE A 311 -12.01 0.77 -7.55
N SER A 312 -11.48 1.93 -7.95
CA SER A 312 -11.94 3.25 -7.49
C SER A 312 -13.43 3.48 -7.72
N GLY A 313 -13.96 3.03 -8.86
CA GLY A 313 -15.39 3.14 -9.18
C GLY A 313 -16.28 2.25 -8.30
N MET A 314 -15.84 1.02 -8.02
CA MET A 314 -16.58 0.07 -7.18
C MET A 314 -16.58 0.49 -5.70
N THR A 315 -15.42 0.91 -5.20
CA THR A 315 -15.21 1.29 -3.79
C THR A 315 -15.87 2.62 -3.40
N ARG A 316 -16.26 3.44 -4.38
CA ARG A 316 -16.77 4.79 -4.16
C ARG A 316 -18.11 4.86 -3.42
N SER A 317 -18.96 3.85 -3.58
CA SER A 317 -20.31 3.82 -3.00
C SER A 317 -20.48 2.71 -1.96
N MET A 318 -19.38 2.05 -1.57
CA MET A 318 -19.40 0.97 -0.58
C MET A 318 -19.45 1.55 0.84
N SER A 319 -19.91 0.75 1.80
CA SER A 319 -19.72 1.06 3.23
C SER A 319 -18.25 1.09 3.59
N LYS A 320 -17.87 1.74 4.69
CA LYS A 320 -16.47 1.81 5.16
C LYS A 320 -15.88 0.41 5.31
N TYR A 321 -16.63 -0.46 6.00
CA TYR A 321 -16.23 -1.85 6.20
C TYR A 321 -15.98 -2.57 4.87
N ASN A 322 -16.97 -2.58 3.98
CA ASN A 322 -16.87 -3.33 2.71
C ASN A 322 -15.76 -2.78 1.80
N ARG A 323 -15.51 -1.47 1.88
CA ARG A 323 -14.43 -0.82 1.15
C ARG A 323 -13.06 -1.27 1.65
N LYS A 324 -12.80 -1.17 2.96
CA LYS A 324 -11.53 -1.63 3.57
C LYS A 324 -11.29 -3.11 3.31
N ALA A 325 -12.35 -3.90 3.46
CA ALA A 325 -12.42 -5.29 3.08
C ALA A 325 -11.93 -5.56 1.64
N LEU A 326 -12.54 -4.93 0.65
CA LEU A 326 -12.16 -5.12 -0.75
C LEU A 326 -10.72 -4.65 -1.02
N ILE A 327 -10.29 -3.54 -0.42
CA ILE A 327 -8.92 -3.05 -0.57
C ILE A 327 -7.91 -4.03 0.05
N THR A 328 -8.24 -4.65 1.18
CA THR A 328 -7.42 -5.70 1.82
C THR A 328 -7.27 -6.91 0.91
N ASP A 329 -8.35 -7.32 0.23
CA ASP A 329 -8.30 -8.38 -0.77
C ASP A 329 -7.39 -8.00 -1.96
N VAL A 330 -7.45 -6.73 -2.40
CA VAL A 330 -6.60 -6.20 -3.48
C VAL A 330 -5.12 -6.17 -3.06
N VAL A 331 -4.82 -5.77 -1.82
CA VAL A 331 -3.46 -5.81 -1.27
C VAL A 331 -2.95 -7.25 -1.22
N SER A 332 -3.77 -8.18 -0.74
CA SER A 332 -3.42 -9.61 -0.68
C SER A 332 -3.13 -10.18 -2.06
N TYR A 333 -3.98 -9.86 -3.05
CA TYR A 333 -3.78 -10.25 -4.44
C TYR A 333 -2.48 -9.65 -5.02
N PHE A 334 -2.26 -8.34 -4.83
CA PHE A 334 -1.05 -7.66 -5.27
C PHE A 334 0.20 -8.27 -4.66
N ARG A 335 0.17 -8.53 -3.35
CA ARG A 335 1.26 -9.14 -2.59
C ARG A 335 1.61 -10.53 -3.15
N GLN A 336 0.62 -11.38 -3.39
CA GLN A 336 0.83 -12.72 -3.98
C GLN A 336 1.45 -12.63 -5.38
N SER A 337 0.93 -11.78 -6.26
CA SER A 337 1.53 -11.56 -7.58
C SER A 337 2.96 -11.02 -7.46
N LYS A 338 3.20 -10.10 -6.53
CA LYS A 338 4.51 -9.50 -6.31
C LYS A 338 5.55 -10.50 -5.85
N MET A 339 5.19 -11.43 -4.97
CA MET A 339 6.10 -12.49 -4.51
C MET A 339 6.61 -13.37 -5.66
N LEU A 340 5.81 -13.58 -6.70
CA LEU A 340 6.22 -14.31 -7.91
C LEU A 340 7.15 -13.47 -8.80
N GLU A 341 7.04 -12.14 -8.78
CA GLU A 341 7.85 -11.23 -9.59
C GLU A 341 9.22 -10.89 -8.97
N ILE A 342 9.32 -10.86 -7.64
CA ILE A 342 10.49 -10.38 -6.91
C ILE A 342 11.79 -11.09 -7.37
N PRO A 343 11.85 -12.44 -7.50
CA PRO A 343 13.07 -13.11 -7.93
C PRO A 343 13.60 -12.59 -9.27
N ILE A 344 12.69 -12.39 -10.24
CA ILE A 344 13.04 -11.88 -11.57
C ILE A 344 13.48 -10.42 -11.49
N GLN A 345 12.84 -9.61 -10.63
CA GLN A 345 13.21 -8.20 -10.46
C GLN A 345 14.58 -8.05 -9.80
N VAL A 346 14.89 -8.86 -8.78
CA VAL A 346 16.21 -8.89 -8.14
C VAL A 346 17.27 -9.31 -9.14
N PHE A 347 17.04 -10.36 -9.92
CA PHE A 347 17.96 -10.80 -10.97
C PHE A 347 18.24 -9.68 -11.99
N LYS A 348 17.20 -9.02 -12.50
CA LYS A 348 17.35 -7.90 -13.45
C LYS A 348 18.12 -6.73 -12.84
N LYS A 349 17.87 -6.38 -11.58
CA LYS A 349 18.61 -5.32 -10.87
C LYS A 349 20.08 -5.70 -10.70
N TYR A 350 20.36 -6.94 -10.34
CA TYR A 350 21.72 -7.46 -10.20
C TYR A 350 22.50 -7.43 -11.52
N SER A 351 21.93 -7.93 -12.63
CA SER A 351 22.59 -7.90 -13.94
C SER A 351 22.90 -6.46 -14.39
N LYS A 352 21.97 -5.53 -14.21
CA LYS A 352 22.20 -4.10 -14.51
C LYS A 352 23.30 -3.49 -13.64
N ALA A 353 23.37 -3.88 -12.37
CA ALA A 353 24.43 -3.42 -11.49
C ALA A 353 25.80 -3.94 -11.96
N LEU A 354 25.90 -5.21 -12.36
CA LEU A 354 27.12 -5.79 -12.94
C LEU A 354 27.54 -5.09 -14.23
N GLU A 355 26.62 -4.84 -15.15
CA GLU A 355 26.91 -4.10 -16.39
C GLU A 355 27.51 -2.72 -16.08
N LYS A 356 26.92 -1.98 -15.13
CA LYS A 356 27.45 -0.68 -14.70
C LYS A 356 28.84 -0.77 -14.07
N ILE A 357 29.08 -1.77 -13.22
CA ILE A 357 30.39 -1.99 -12.61
C ILE A 357 31.43 -2.27 -13.71
N ASN A 358 31.09 -3.10 -14.70
CA ASN A 358 31.97 -3.41 -15.83
C ASN A 358 32.23 -2.16 -16.69
N HIS A 359 31.21 -1.32 -16.92
CA HIS A 359 31.36 -0.06 -17.67
C HIS A 359 32.25 0.97 -16.96
N LEU A 360 32.30 0.99 -15.64
CA LEU A 360 33.19 1.87 -14.90
C LEU A 360 34.67 1.56 -15.18
N ASN A 361 34.99 0.32 -15.57
CA ASN A 361 36.35 -0.13 -15.89
C ASN A 361 37.39 0.22 -14.80
N ILE A 362 36.97 0.12 -13.54
CA ILE A 362 37.77 0.45 -12.36
C ILE A 362 37.99 -0.82 -11.54
N THR A 363 39.22 -1.03 -11.05
CA THR A 363 39.52 -2.14 -10.15
C THR A 363 38.92 -1.89 -8.75
N ASN A 364 38.55 -2.95 -8.03
CA ASN A 364 38.05 -2.83 -6.65
C ASN A 364 38.99 -2.00 -5.76
N LYS A 365 40.32 -2.16 -5.93
CA LYS A 365 41.34 -1.41 -5.19
C LYS A 365 41.25 0.09 -5.47
N ASN A 366 41.14 0.48 -6.74
CA ASN A 366 41.00 1.88 -7.12
C ASN A 366 39.69 2.48 -6.63
N TYR A 367 38.58 1.72 -6.69
CA TYR A 367 37.30 2.17 -6.15
C TYR A 367 37.36 2.41 -4.63
N THR A 368 37.95 1.47 -3.86
CA THR A 368 38.10 1.63 -2.41
C THR A 368 38.97 2.82 -2.04
N GLU A 369 40.02 3.09 -2.81
CA GLU A 369 40.90 4.25 -2.58
C GLU A 369 40.15 5.56 -2.88
N LEU A 370 39.43 5.63 -4.01
CA LEU A 370 38.60 6.79 -4.35
C LEU A 370 37.51 7.04 -3.31
N LYS A 371 36.88 5.98 -2.80
CA LYS A 371 35.89 6.10 -1.72
C LYS A 371 36.52 6.72 -0.47
N LYS A 372 37.69 6.24 -0.05
CA LYS A 372 38.41 6.77 1.10
C LYS A 372 38.78 8.24 0.91
N GLN A 373 39.30 8.62 -0.25
CA GLN A 373 39.65 10.00 -0.58
C GLN A 373 38.41 10.91 -0.56
N TRP A 374 37.28 10.42 -1.05
CA TRP A 374 36.01 11.13 -0.99
C TRP A 374 35.53 11.32 0.45
N ASP A 375 35.57 10.26 1.28
CA ASP A 375 35.18 10.34 2.69
C ASP A 375 36.06 11.35 3.47
N GLU A 376 37.37 11.35 3.20
CA GLU A 376 38.32 12.33 3.77
C GLU A 376 38.02 13.76 3.31
N HIS A 377 37.66 13.94 2.03
CA HIS A 377 37.29 15.23 1.46
C HIS A 377 35.99 15.77 2.05
N VAL A 378 34.95 14.94 2.16
CA VAL A 378 33.67 15.31 2.78
C VAL A 378 33.88 15.66 4.25
N ALA A 379 34.64 14.87 5.01
CA ALA A 379 34.96 15.17 6.40
C ALA A 379 35.70 16.52 6.57
N LEU A 380 36.45 16.96 5.56
CA LEU A 380 37.13 18.25 5.54
C LEU A 380 36.19 19.42 5.20
N LEU A 381 35.22 19.21 4.29
CA LEU A 381 34.24 20.25 3.92
C LEU A 381 33.12 20.40 4.94
N SER A 382 32.69 19.30 5.56
CA SER A 382 31.59 19.26 6.54
C SER A 382 32.00 19.66 7.96
N THR A 383 33.19 20.23 8.16
CA THR A 383 33.57 20.78 9.47
C THR A 383 32.60 21.91 9.86
N PRO A 384 31.96 21.86 11.05
CA PRO A 384 31.04 22.91 11.48
C PRO A 384 31.76 24.27 11.49
N ALA A 385 31.06 25.33 11.06
CA ALA A 385 31.53 26.72 11.08
C ALA A 385 31.61 27.28 12.53
N THR A 386 32.41 26.61 13.36
CA THR A 386 32.85 27.09 14.66
C THR A 386 34.21 27.75 14.48
N THR A 387 34.58 28.68 15.36
CA THR A 387 35.91 29.33 15.36
C THR A 387 37.06 28.30 15.32
N ASN A 388 36.89 27.17 16.01
CA ASN A 388 37.83 26.04 15.95
C ASN A 388 37.82 25.31 14.60
N GLY A 389 36.65 25.07 14.01
CA GLY A 389 36.53 24.45 12.68
C GLY A 389 37.21 25.26 11.57
N ILE A 390 36.97 26.58 11.56
CA ILE A 390 37.59 27.51 10.60
C ILE A 390 39.12 27.50 10.74
N SER A 391 39.66 27.57 11.96
CA SER A 391 41.11 27.54 12.20
C SER A 391 41.78 26.24 11.72
N ARG A 392 41.06 25.12 11.79
CA ARG A 392 41.54 23.78 11.41
C ARG A 392 41.57 23.59 9.90
N VAL A 393 40.59 24.15 9.18
CA VAL A 393 40.56 24.22 7.71
C VAL A 393 41.70 25.09 7.20
N TRP A 394 41.90 26.29 7.76
CA TRP A 394 42.97 27.21 7.36
C TRP A 394 44.38 26.63 7.56
N ARG A 395 44.68 26.00 8.71
CA ARG A 395 46.00 25.36 8.93
C ARG A 395 46.32 24.29 7.88
N ARG A 396 45.33 23.52 7.46
CA ARG A 396 45.54 22.44 6.49
C ARG A 396 45.61 22.95 5.05
N LEU A 397 44.87 24.00 4.71
CA LEU A 397 45.01 24.71 3.43
C LEU A 397 46.42 25.28 3.26
N LEU A 398 46.96 25.90 4.32
CA LEU A 398 48.35 26.39 4.32
C LEU A 398 49.37 25.25 4.16
N LEU A 399 49.14 24.09 4.79
CA LEU A 399 49.98 22.90 4.61
C LEU A 399 49.88 22.31 3.18
N ALA A 400 48.70 22.34 2.57
CA ALA A 400 48.49 21.87 1.20
C ALA A 400 49.13 22.81 0.16
N ILE A 401 48.99 24.13 0.34
CA ILE A 401 49.66 25.14 -0.49
C ILE A 401 51.18 25.04 -0.34
N GLY A 402 51.68 24.81 0.88
CA GLY A 402 53.10 24.55 1.13
C GLY A 402 53.62 23.30 0.41
N LYS A 403 52.85 22.22 0.37
CA LYS A 403 53.19 21.01 -0.40
C LYS A 403 53.17 21.23 -1.92
N MET A 404 52.28 22.08 -2.42
CA MET A 404 52.24 22.44 -3.86
C MET A 404 53.45 23.27 -4.27
N HIS A 405 53.89 24.21 -3.42
CA HIS A 405 55.12 24.98 -3.67
C HIS A 405 56.38 24.11 -3.66
N SER A 406 56.49 23.15 -2.73
CA SER A 406 57.62 22.22 -2.72
C SER A 406 57.70 21.27 -3.92
N HIS A 407 56.61 21.10 -4.67
CA HIS A 407 56.59 20.33 -5.91
C HIS A 407 56.93 21.16 -7.17
N GLN A 408 56.79 22.49 -7.11
CA GLN A 408 57.18 23.38 -8.21
C GLN A 408 58.65 23.80 -8.17
N GLU A 409 59.30 23.76 -7.01
CA GLU A 409 60.74 24.09 -6.86
C GLU A 409 61.67 22.88 -7.06
N GLY A 410 61.12 21.72 -7.42
CA GLY A 410 61.86 20.46 -7.62
C GLY A 410 62.08 20.03 -9.08
N ASN A 411 61.95 20.95 -10.05
CA ASN A 411 62.30 20.73 -11.46
C ASN A 411 63.49 21.58 -11.90
#